data_AF-A0AAI9PCI3-F1
#
_entry.id   AF-A0AAI9PCI3-F1
#
_cell.length_a   1.000
_cell.length_b   1.000
_cell.length_c   1.000
_cell.angle_alpha   90.00
_cell.angle_beta   90.00
_cell.angle_gamma   90.00
#
_symmetry.space_group_name_H-M   'P 1'
#
loop_
_entity.id
_entity.type
_entity.pdbx_description
1 polymer ?
#
loop_
_entity_poly.entity_id
_entity_poly.type
_entity_poly.pdbx_seq_one_letter_code
_entity_poly.pdbx_strand_id
1 'polypeptide(L)' 'MGEQIAELDRRYRDHYGKIVHVVGYDRQNERVIYMREGYEHECVSPLWLFQTKFTRVS' A
#
# COMPACT_ATOMS: atom_id res chain seq x y z
N MET A 1 -1.05 21.30 7.60
CA MET A 1 -1.81 20.09 7.96
C MET A 1 -0.94 18.93 7.53
N GLY A 2 -0.37 18.20 8.50
CA GLY A 2 0.70 17.22 8.24
C GLY A 2 0.15 15.83 7.94
N GLU A 3 0.88 15.06 7.14
CA GLU A 3 0.54 13.67 6.83
C GLU A 3 0.59 12.84 8.12
N GLN A 4 -0.44 12.02 8.37
CA GLN A 4 -0.46 11.08 9.49
C GLN A 4 -0.20 9.68 8.95
N ILE A 5 1.07 9.42 8.65
CA ILE A 5 1.53 8.14 8.12
C ILE A 5 1.80 7.20 9.30
N ALA A 6 1.04 6.11 9.35
CA ALA A 6 1.36 4.98 10.21
C ALA A 6 2.26 4.02 9.42
N GLU A 7 3.44 3.71 9.95
CA GLU A 7 4.32 2.68 9.40
C GLU A 7 3.67 1.30 9.53
N LEU A 8 3.81 0.49 8.48
CA LEU A 8 3.25 -0.84 8.40
C LEU A 8 4.29 -1.82 7.86
N ASP A 9 4.13 -3.09 8.19
CA ASP A 9 4.85 -4.19 7.55
C ASP A 9 3.83 -5.27 7.19
N ARG A 10 3.25 -5.14 5.99
CA ARG A 10 2.20 -6.07 5.53
C ARG A 10 2.42 -6.43 4.07
N ARG A 11 2.17 -7.68 3.71
CA ARG A 11 2.22 -8.15 2.32
C ARG A 11 0.81 -8.26 1.76
N TYR A 12 0.64 -7.76 0.53
CA TYR A 12 -0.59 -7.86 -0.24
C TYR A 12 -0.30 -8.43 -1.61
N ARG A 13 -1.27 -9.10 -2.20
CA ARG A 13 -1.26 -9.59 -3.58
C ARG A 13 -2.15 -8.69 -4.42
N ASP A 14 -1.65 -8.17 -5.53
CA ASP A 14 -2.43 -7.40 -6.49
C ASP A 14 -3.32 -8.31 -7.37
N HIS A 15 -4.18 -7.70 -8.17
CA HIS A 15 -5.09 -8.43 -9.07
C HIS A 15 -4.39 -9.16 -10.23
N TYR A 16 -3.09 -8.90 -10.45
CA TYR A 16 -2.25 -9.65 -11.38
C TYR A 16 -1.47 -10.79 -10.69
N GLY A 17 -1.64 -10.98 -9.39
CA GLY A 17 -0.96 -12.01 -8.60
C GLY A 17 0.42 -11.61 -8.06
N LYS A 18 0.87 -10.37 -8.26
CA LYS A 18 2.17 -9.88 -7.76
C LYS A 18 2.09 -9.50 -6.29
N ILE A 19 3.15 -9.75 -5.54
CA ILE A 19 3.23 -9.37 -4.14
C ILE A 19 3.78 -7.95 -4.01
N VAL A 20 3.15 -7.15 -3.16
CA VAL A 20 3.60 -5.82 -2.77
C VAL A 20 3.77 -5.75 -1.26
N HIS A 21 4.68 -4.89 -0.82
CA HIS A 21 4.96 -4.63 0.58
C HIS A 21 4.38 -3.29 0.98
N VAL A 22 3.31 -3.28 1.75
CA VAL A 22 2.72 -2.06 2.31
C VAL A 22 3.58 -1.61 3.48
N VAL A 23 4.18 -0.44 3.31
CA VAL A 23 5.10 0.18 4.27
C VAL A 23 4.45 1.32 5.07
N GLY A 24 3.31 1.83 4.59
CA GLY A 24 2.63 2.92 5.28
C GLY A 24 1.15 3.08 4.94
N TYR A 25 0.43 3.75 5.83
CA TYR A 25 -0.94 4.19 5.63
C TYR A 25 -1.11 5.63 6.13
N ASP A 26 -1.38 6.54 5.20
CA ASP A 26 -1.76 7.92 5.50
C ASP A 26 -3.25 7.97 5.84
N ARG A 27 -3.53 8.11 7.14
CA ARG A 27 -4.89 8.17 7.69
C ARG A 27 -5.64 9.42 7.27
N GLN A 28 -4.95 10.55 7.13
CA GLN A 28 -5.59 11.83 6.87
C GLN A 28 -6.10 11.91 5.43
N ASN A 29 -5.32 11.40 4.48
CA ASN A 29 -5.65 11.45 3.06
C ASN A 29 -6.21 10.13 2.51
N GLU A 30 -6.37 9.13 3.38
CA GLU A 30 -6.82 7.78 3.04
C GLU A 30 -5.99 7.15 1.90
N ARG A 31 -4.66 7.13 2.07
CA ARG A 31 -3.72 6.59 1.06
C ARG A 31 -2.87 5.46 1.64
N VAL A 32 -2.66 4.41 0.85
CA VAL A 32 -1.76 3.30 1.16
C VAL A 32 -0.45 3.49 0.40
N ILE A 33 0.67 3.35 1.11
CA ILE A 33 2.03 3.46 0.59
C ILE A 33 2.64 2.07 0.56
N TYR A 34 3.18 1.67 -0.59
CA TYR A 34 3.69 0.32 -0.79
C TYR A 34 4.84 0.25 -1.79
N MET A 35 5.69 -0.75 -1.64
CA MET A 35 6.81 -1.07 -2.52
C MET A 35 6.45 -2.26 -3.41
N ARG A 36 7.02 -2.26 -4.63
CA ARG A 36 6.93 -3.38 -5.58
C ARG A 36 8.32 -3.97 -5.77
N GLU A 37 8.38 -5.28 -6.01
CA GLU A 37 9.63 -5.93 -6.37
C GLU A 37 10.18 -5.35 -7.69
N GLY A 38 11.48 -4.99 -7.69
CA GLY A 38 12.16 -4.42 -8.85
C GLY A 38 11.82 -2.95 -9.15
N TYR A 39 11.17 -2.23 -8.22
CA TYR A 39 10.88 -0.80 -8.37
C TYR A 39 11.36 -0.02 -7.14
N GLU A 40 12.21 0.98 -7.36
CA GLU A 40 12.93 1.70 -6.29
C GLU A 40 12.05 2.73 -5.57
N HIS A 41 11.00 3.24 -6.22
CA HIS A 41 10.17 4.29 -5.66
C HIS A 41 8.93 3.77 -4.94
N GLU A 42 8.52 4.50 -3.91
CA GLU A 42 7.25 4.27 -3.23
C GLU A 42 6.07 4.46 -4.18
N CYS A 43 5.14 3.50 -4.15
CA CYS A 43 3.86 3.62 -4.81
C CYS A 43 2.80 4.08 -3.82
N VAL A 44 1.90 4.95 -4.26
CA VAL A 44 0.77 5.43 -3.45
C VAL A 44 -0.54 5.11 -4.16
N SER A 45 -1.52 4.62 -3.42
CA SER A 45 -2.88 4.39 -3.92
C SER A 45 -3.91 4.89 -2.92
N PRO A 46 -5.04 5.47 -3.36
CA PRO A 46 -6.20 5.66 -2.49
C PRO A 46 -6.62 4.34 -1.85
N LEU A 47 -7.07 4.41 -0.59
CA LEU A 47 -7.43 3.26 0.23
C LEU A 47 -8.53 2.43 -0.44
N TRP A 48 -9.57 3.06 -0.96
CA TRP A 48 -10.69 2.38 -1.63
C TRP A 48 -10.24 1.55 -2.83
N LEU A 49 -9.31 2.09 -3.62
CA LEU A 49 -8.76 1.42 -4.80
C LEU A 49 -7.87 0.27 -4.38
N PHE A 50 -7.06 0.48 -3.33
CA PHE A 50 -6.19 -0.55 -2.78
C PHE A 50 -7.00 -1.73 -2.24
N GLN A 51 -8.05 -1.48 -1.47
CA GLN A 51 -8.94 -2.54 -0.97
C GLN A 51 -9.65 -3.33 -2.07
N THR A 52 -9.94 -2.70 -3.21
CA THR A 52 -10.59 -3.37 -4.35
C THR A 52 -9.62 -4.25 -5.14
N LYS A 53 -8.36 -3.84 -5.29
CA LYS A 53 -7.39 -4.48 -6.18
C LYS A 53 -6.38 -5.38 -5.48
N PHE A 54 -6.29 -5.30 -4.16
CA PHE A 54 -5.26 -6.00 -3.39
C PHE A 54 -5.89 -6.86 -2.29
N THR A 55 -5.37 -8.07 -2.11
CA THR A 55 -5.78 -9.01 -1.06
C THR A 55 -4.61 -9.29 -0.13
N ARG A 56 -4.84 -9.23 1.19
CA ARG A 56 -3.78 -9.50 2.17
C ARG A 56 -3.38 -10.98 2.11
N VAL A 57 -2.07 -11.26 2.12
CA VAL A 57 -1.53 -12.64 2.09
C VAL A 57 -1.24 -13.22 3.47
N SER A 58 -1.18 -12.38 4.51
CA SER A 58 -1.04 -12.77 5.93
C SER A 58 -1.62 -11.67 6.83
#